data_AF-A0AA86T2E9-F1
#
_entry.id   AF-A0AA86T2E9-F1
#
_cell.length_a   1.000
_cell.length_b   1.000
_cell.length_c   1.000
_cell.angle_alpha   90.00
_cell.angle_beta   90.00
_cell.angle_gamma   90.00
#
_symmetry.space_group_name_H-M   'P 1'
#
loop_
_entity.id
_entity.type
_entity.pdbx_description
1 polymer ?
#
loop_
_entity_poly.entity_id
_entity_poly.type
_entity_poly.pdbx_seq_one_letter_code
_entity_poly.pdbx_strand_id
1 'polypeptide(L)'
;MGGSSSFRDEYTFEQRLEESREIVAKYPDRVPVIVERYAKCDLPDLEKKKYLVPRDLSVGHFIHILSSRLSLPPGKALFVFVKNTLPQTASMMDSVYRSFKDEDGYLYMYYSTEKTFGSCTM
;
A
#
# COMPACT_ATOMS: atom_id res chain seq x y z
N MET A 1 -4.03 18.80 -13.27
CA MET A 1 -5.22 18.00 -12.90
C MET A 1 -4.82 16.54 -12.99
N GLY A 2 -4.82 15.84 -11.87
CA GLY A 2 -4.39 14.45 -11.77
C GLY A 2 -4.55 13.99 -10.33
N GLY A 3 -5.73 14.30 -9.76
CA GLY A 3 -6.11 13.70 -8.49
C GLY A 3 -6.32 12.23 -8.77
N SER A 4 -5.34 11.40 -8.43
CA SER A 4 -5.48 9.96 -8.44
C SER A 4 -6.63 9.61 -7.50
N SER A 5 -7.81 9.32 -8.04
CA SER A 5 -8.99 8.90 -7.27
C SER A 5 -8.58 7.75 -6.35
N SER A 6 -8.92 7.86 -5.08
CA SER A 6 -8.55 6.83 -4.10
C SER A 6 -9.40 5.58 -4.34
N PHE A 7 -8.87 4.41 -4.02
CA PHE A 7 -9.61 3.14 -4.13
C PHE A 7 -10.95 3.18 -3.36
N ARG A 8 -11.02 3.96 -2.28
CA ARG A 8 -12.23 4.19 -1.48
C ARG A 8 -13.28 5.07 -2.16
N ASP A 9 -12.88 5.89 -3.12
CA ASP A 9 -13.76 6.72 -3.94
C ASP A 9 -14.33 5.92 -5.13
N GLU A 10 -13.54 4.97 -5.64
CA GLU A 10 -13.91 4.13 -6.79
C GLU A 10 -14.91 3.01 -6.41
N TYR A 11 -14.91 2.54 -5.17
CA TYR A 11 -15.74 1.41 -4.72
C TYR A 11 -16.42 1.66 -3.38
N THR A 12 -17.68 1.24 -3.26
CA THR A 12 -18.42 1.34 -1.99
C THR A 12 -17.81 0.43 -0.92
N PHE A 13 -18.07 0.74 0.35
CA PHE A 13 -17.58 -0.09 1.46
C PHE A 13 -18.02 -1.56 1.34
N GLU A 14 -19.28 -1.79 0.98
CA GLU A 14 -19.84 -3.14 0.84
C GLU A 14 -19.14 -3.93 -0.27
N GLN A 15 -18.88 -3.30 -1.42
CA GLN A 15 -18.15 -3.93 -2.53
C GLN A 15 -16.73 -4.30 -2.13
N ARG A 16 -16.01 -3.39 -1.43
CA ARG A 16 -14.65 -3.66 -0.96
C ARG A 16 -14.62 -4.78 0.07
N LEU A 17 -15.59 -4.81 0.98
CA LEU A 17 -15.71 -5.84 2.01
C LEU A 17 -16.02 -7.22 1.43
N GLU A 18 -16.92 -7.29 0.46
CA GLU A 18 -17.24 -8.54 -0.25
C GLU A 18 -16.03 -9.04 -1.04
N GLU A 19 -15.43 -8.18 -1.86
CA GLU A 19 -14.26 -8.54 -2.68
C GLU A 19 -13.08 -8.99 -1.80
N SER A 20 -12.79 -8.28 -0.71
CA SER A 20 -11.70 -8.65 0.20
C SER A 20 -11.92 -10.00 0.87
N ARG A 21 -13.15 -10.31 1.26
CA ARG A 21 -13.52 -11.60 1.85
C ARG A 21 -13.33 -12.73 0.86
N GLU A 22 -13.79 -12.56 -0.37
CA GLU A 22 -13.66 -13.56 -1.42
C GLU A 22 -12.20 -13.83 -1.78
N ILE A 23 -11.39 -12.78 -1.97
CA ILE A 23 -9.97 -12.97 -2.33
C ILE A 23 -9.15 -13.56 -1.18
N VAL A 24 -9.46 -13.22 0.08
CA VAL A 24 -8.79 -13.81 1.25
C VAL A 24 -9.19 -15.28 1.40
N ALA A 25 -10.46 -15.63 1.17
CA ALA A 25 -10.90 -17.02 1.16
C ALA A 25 -10.26 -17.82 0.02
N LYS A 26 -10.10 -17.21 -1.16
CA LYS A 26 -9.48 -17.83 -2.33
C LYS A 26 -7.96 -17.98 -2.22
N TYR A 27 -7.30 -17.03 -1.56
CA TYR A 27 -5.85 -16.99 -1.39
C TYR A 27 -5.49 -16.79 0.09
N PRO A 28 -5.67 -17.82 0.94
CA PRO A 28 -5.49 -17.69 2.38
C PRO A 28 -4.06 -17.29 2.77
N ASP A 29 -3.04 -17.71 2.02
CA ASP A 29 -1.62 -17.39 2.26
C ASP A 29 -1.21 -16.00 1.78
N ARG A 30 -2.15 -15.19 1.28
CA ARG A 30 -1.89 -13.84 0.77
C ARG A 30 -2.71 -12.80 1.51
N VAL A 31 -2.15 -11.59 1.57
CA VAL A 31 -2.81 -10.41 2.11
C VAL A 31 -3.17 -9.45 0.96
N PRO A 32 -4.41 -8.94 0.94
CA PRO A 32 -4.81 -7.96 -0.03
C PRO A 32 -4.36 -6.56 0.41
N VAL A 33 -3.55 -5.92 -0.43
CA VAL A 33 -2.90 -4.64 -0.15
C VAL A 33 -3.24 -3.65 -1.24
N ILE A 34 -3.71 -2.47 -0.84
CA ILE A 34 -3.93 -1.33 -1.71
C ILE A 34 -2.77 -0.36 -1.52
N VAL A 35 -2.04 -0.09 -2.59
CA VAL A 35 -0.87 0.80 -2.60
C VAL A 35 -1.19 2.04 -3.42
N GLU A 36 -1.17 3.20 -2.78
CA GLU A 36 -1.49 4.48 -3.41
C GLU A 36 -0.36 5.48 -3.20
N ARG A 37 -0.24 6.45 -4.11
CA ARG A 37 0.72 7.54 -3.93
C ARG A 37 0.20 8.49 -2.86
N TYR A 38 1.08 8.95 -1.98
CA TYR A 38 0.73 10.02 -1.05
C TYR A 38 0.47 11.33 -1.82
N ALA A 39 -0.57 12.07 -1.45
CA ALA A 39 -0.97 13.28 -2.17
C ALA A 39 0.19 14.31 -2.22
N LYS A 40 0.36 14.97 -3.38
CA LYS A 40 1.40 15.98 -3.66
C LYS A 40 2.85 15.49 -3.85
N CYS A 41 3.12 14.19 -3.90
CA CYS A 41 4.45 13.71 -4.32
C CYS A 41 4.62 13.76 -5.85
N ASP A 42 5.71 14.36 -6.33
CA ASP A 42 6.15 14.29 -7.73
C ASP A 42 6.80 12.92 -8.01
N LEU A 43 5.95 11.88 -8.05
CA LEU A 43 6.33 10.50 -8.32
C LEU A 43 5.44 9.89 -9.40
N PRO A 44 5.98 8.98 -10.22
CA PRO A 44 5.15 8.22 -11.13
C PRO A 44 4.08 7.44 -10.36
N ASP A 45 2.90 7.32 -10.97
CA ASP A 45 1.83 6.47 -10.47
C ASP A 45 2.15 5.00 -10.78
N LEU A 46 1.85 4.10 -9.84
CA LEU A 46 1.91 2.67 -10.10
C LEU A 46 0.81 2.30 -11.12
N GLU A 47 1.14 1.46 -12.10
CA GLU A 47 0.16 0.92 -13.06
C GLU A 47 -0.99 0.18 -12.36
N LYS A 48 -0.69 -0.45 -11.21
CA LYS A 48 -1.66 -1.20 -10.41
C LYS A 48 -1.60 -0.72 -8.97
N LYS A 49 -2.77 -0.47 -8.38
CA LYS A 49 -2.93 -0.14 -6.95
C LYS A 49 -3.20 -1.38 -6.10
N LYS A 50 -3.79 -2.45 -6.66
CA LYS A 50 -4.16 -3.67 -5.93
C LYS A 50 -3.07 -4.73 -6.02
N TYR A 51 -2.63 -5.24 -4.87
CA TYR A 51 -1.60 -6.27 -4.75
C TYR A 51 -2.06 -7.41 -3.84
N LEU A 52 -1.70 -8.64 -4.22
CA LEU A 52 -1.83 -9.83 -3.36
C LEU A 52 -0.43 -10.25 -2.92
N VAL A 53 -0.09 -9.91 -1.68
CA VAL A 53 1.26 -10.08 -1.15
C VAL A 53 1.33 -11.34 -0.29
N PRO A 54 2.36 -12.19 -0.41
CA PRO A 54 2.52 -13.35 0.48
C PRO A 54 2.62 -12.92 1.94
N ARG A 55 2.00 -13.66 2.85
CA ARG A 55 2.03 -13.38 4.30
C ARG A 55 3.44 -13.37 4.88
N ASP A 56 4.29 -14.29 4.41
CA ASP A 56 5.69 -14.45 4.85
C ASP A 56 6.65 -13.43 4.24
N LEU A 57 6.19 -12.58 3.31
CA LEU A 57 7.03 -11.53 2.74
C LEU A 57 7.29 -10.46 3.79
N SER A 58 8.52 -9.96 3.88
CA SER A 58 8.84 -8.81 4.72
C SER A 58 8.41 -7.50 4.05
N VAL A 59 8.05 -6.51 4.87
CA VAL A 59 7.74 -5.15 4.41
C VAL A 59 8.90 -4.56 3.59
N GLY A 60 10.14 -4.75 4.04
CA GLY A 60 11.32 -4.26 3.33
C GLY A 60 11.45 -4.85 1.92
N HIS A 61 11.18 -6.14 1.76
CA HIS A 61 11.19 -6.78 0.45
C HIS A 61 10.05 -6.25 -0.43
N PHE A 62 8.85 -6.05 0.14
CA PHE A 62 7.74 -5.45 -0.59
C PHE A 62 8.06 -4.02 -1.07
N ILE A 63 8.68 -3.18 -0.24
CA ILE A 63 9.13 -1.83 -0.61
C ILE A 63 10.14 -1.90 -1.77
N HIS A 64 11.08 -2.85 -1.73
CA HIS A 64 12.05 -3.02 -2.81
C HIS A 64 11.37 -3.36 -4.15
N ILE A 65 10.37 -4.25 -4.14
CA ILE A 65 9.58 -4.58 -5.33
C ILE A 65 8.85 -3.35 -5.86
N LEU A 66 8.20 -2.57 -5.00
CA LEU A 66 7.51 -1.33 -5.39
C LEU A 66 8.48 -0.30 -5.99
N SER A 67 9.66 -0.12 -5.38
CA SER A 67 10.70 0.77 -5.88
C SER A 67 11.17 0.38 -7.28
N SER A 68 11.30 -0.92 -7.54
CA SER A 68 11.66 -1.43 -8.86
C SER A 68 10.56 -1.21 -9.89
N ARG A 69 9.28 -1.29 -9.50
CA ARG A 69 8.12 -1.06 -10.38
C ARG A 69 7.95 0.41 -10.77
N LEU A 70 8.31 1.32 -9.88
CA LEU A 70 8.26 2.77 -10.10
C LEU A 70 9.41 3.28 -10.98
N SER A 71 10.38 2.43 -11.36
CA SER A 71 11.58 2.81 -12.11
C SER A 71 12.28 4.03 -11.49
N LEU A 72 12.39 4.06 -10.15
CA LEU A 72 12.99 5.19 -9.45
C LEU A 72 14.49 5.31 -9.77
N PRO A 73 15.00 6.53 -9.95
CA PRO A 73 16.42 6.73 -10.19
C PRO A 73 17.25 6.29 -8.97
N PRO A 74 18.47 5.77 -9.19
CA PRO A 74 19.37 5.38 -8.11
C PRO A 74 19.64 6.60 -7.20
N GLY A 75 19.34 6.46 -5.91
CA GLY A 75 19.50 7.52 -4.90
C GLY A 75 18.20 8.12 -4.37
N LYS A 76 17.03 7.87 -5.00
CA LYS A 76 15.73 8.19 -4.40
C LYS A 76 15.24 7.01 -3.56
N ALA A 77 15.08 7.23 -2.26
CA ALA A 77 14.50 6.23 -1.35
C ALA A 77 12.97 6.29 -1.40
N LEU A 78 12.32 5.11 -1.49
CA LEU A 78 10.87 4.98 -1.37
C LEU A 78 10.51 4.69 0.09
N PHE A 79 9.64 5.51 0.65
CA PHE A 79 9.04 5.30 1.96
C PHE A 79 7.59 4.86 1.77
N VAL A 80 7.18 3.86 2.56
CA VAL A 80 5.80 3.37 2.59
C VAL A 80 5.23 3.61 3.98
N PHE A 81 4.00 4.07 4.04
CA PHE A 81 3.26 4.42 5.23
C PHE A 81 2.00 3.59 5.33
N VAL A 82 1.67 3.15 6.54
CA VAL A 82 0.46 2.40 6.88
C VAL A 82 -0.24 3.14 8.01
N LYS A 83 -1.51 3.56 7.82
CA LYS A 83 -2.24 4.41 8.79
C LYS A 83 -1.39 5.55 9.37
N ASN A 84 -0.72 6.32 8.50
CA ASN A 84 0.17 7.42 8.91
C ASN A 84 1.35 7.02 9.81
N THR A 85 1.79 5.76 9.75
CA THR A 85 2.99 5.29 10.46
C THR A 85 3.94 4.58 9.51
N LEU A 86 5.24 4.60 9.81
CA LEU A 86 6.24 3.83 9.08
C LEU A 86 6.26 2.40 9.63
N PRO A 87 5.81 1.38 8.88
CA PRO A 87 5.92 -0.01 9.32
C PRO A 87 7.40 -0.41 9.44
N GLN A 88 7.69 -1.29 10.41
CA GLN A 88 9.04 -1.85 10.54
C GLN A 88 9.37 -2.71 9.32
N THR A 89 10.51 -2.45 8.67
CA THR A 89 10.94 -3.16 7.45
C THR A 89 11.19 -4.65 7.67
N ALA A 90 11.58 -5.03 8.89
CA ALA A 90 11.80 -6.42 9.29
C ALA A 90 10.50 -7.19 9.59
N SER A 91 9.37 -6.48 9.76
CA SER A 91 8.09 -7.12 10.04
C SER A 91 7.55 -7.84 8.80
N MET A 92 6.85 -8.95 9.05
CA MET A 92 6.12 -9.68 8.02
C MET A 92 4.86 -8.92 7.62
N MET A 93 4.46 -9.08 6.36
CA MET A 93 3.21 -8.53 5.84
C MET A 93 1.98 -9.05 6.61
N ASP A 94 2.01 -10.29 7.10
CA ASP A 94 0.96 -10.84 7.97
C ASP A 94 0.78 -10.01 9.25
N SER A 95 1.87 -9.70 9.96
CA SER A 95 1.82 -8.92 11.19
C SER A 95 1.28 -7.51 10.94
N VAL A 96 1.75 -6.85 9.88
CA VAL A 96 1.25 -5.52 9.51
C VAL A 96 -0.23 -5.58 9.13
N TYR A 97 -0.65 -6.58 8.36
CA TYR A 97 -2.04 -6.78 7.99
C TYR A 97 -2.93 -6.97 9.23
N ARG A 98 -2.53 -7.80 10.20
CA ARG A 98 -3.32 -8.02 11.43
C ARG A 98 -3.47 -6.76 12.26
N SER A 99 -2.43 -5.95 12.37
CA SER A 99 -2.43 -4.72 13.18
C SER A 99 -3.09 -3.52 12.49
N PHE A 100 -2.99 -3.43 11.17
CA PHE A 100 -3.33 -2.21 10.43
C PHE A 100 -4.35 -2.39 9.31
N LYS A 101 -4.90 -3.59 9.08
CA LYS A 101 -6.02 -3.75 8.14
C LYS A 101 -7.16 -2.79 8.49
N ASP A 102 -7.88 -2.42 7.46
CA ASP A 102 -9.07 -1.61 7.57
C ASP A 102 -10.32 -2.51 7.68
N GLU A 103 -11.47 -1.91 7.97
CA GLU A 103 -12.70 -2.65 8.26
C GLU A 103 -13.27 -3.35 7.02
N ASP A 104 -12.93 -2.82 5.83
CA ASP A 104 -13.25 -3.42 4.54
C ASP A 104 -12.35 -4.64 4.21
N GLY A 105 -11.39 -4.99 5.06
CA GLY A 105 -10.53 -6.17 4.88
C GLY A 105 -9.28 -5.95 4.02
N TYR A 106 -9.06 -4.74 3.51
CA TYR A 106 -7.83 -4.37 2.79
C TYR A 106 -6.79 -3.73 3.73
N LEU A 107 -5.51 -3.85 3.35
CA LEU A 107 -4.42 -3.10 3.97
C LEU A 107 -4.03 -1.93 3.07
N TYR A 108 -4.21 -0.71 3.57
CA TYR A 108 -3.88 0.51 2.83
C TYR A 108 -2.45 0.94 3.13
N MET A 109 -1.67 1.10 2.06
CA MET A 109 -0.30 1.54 2.06
C MET A 109 -0.16 2.76 1.17
N TYR A 110 0.55 3.77 1.65
CA TYR A 110 0.82 4.99 0.90
C TYR A 110 2.32 5.15 0.69
N TYR A 111 2.76 5.44 -0.52
CA TYR A 111 4.18 5.64 -0.80
C TYR A 111 4.54 7.10 -1.08
N SER A 112 5.74 7.48 -0.67
CA SER A 112 6.33 8.81 -0.89
C SER A 112 7.86 8.70 -0.94
N THR A 113 8.53 9.67 -1.56
CA THR A 113 10.00 9.81 -1.51
C THR A 113 10.48 10.62 -0.32
N GLU A 114 9.56 11.18 0.47
CA GLU A 114 9.87 11.99 1.63
C GLU A 114 9.59 11.22 2.91
N LYS A 115 10.53 11.30 3.86
CA LYS A 115 10.42 10.61 5.16
C LYS A 115 9.48 11.33 6.13
N THR A 116 9.13 12.58 5.84
CA THR A 116 8.38 13.48 6.73
C THR A 116 7.00 13.76 6.16
N PHE A 117 5.96 13.58 7.00
CA PHE A 117 4.57 14.00 6.73
C PHE A 117 4.39 15.51 6.48
N GLY A 118 5.45 16.32 6.64
CA GLY A 118 5.38 17.78 6.67
C GLY A 118 5.29 18.48 5.32
N SER A 119 5.78 17.87 4.23
CA SER A 119 5.82 18.50 2.89
C SER A 119 4.64 18.09 2.01
N CYS A 120 4.03 16.94 2.28
CA CYS A 120 2.82 16.48 1.60
C CYS A 120 1.63 16.57 2.54
N THR A 121 0.84 17.64 2.43
CA THR A 121 -0.43 17.78 3.16
C THR A 121 -1.45 16.79 2.61
N MET A 122 -2.18 16.10 3.50
CA MET A 122 -3.36 15.29 3.15
C MET A 122 -4.40 16.11 2.38
#